data_AF-A0A2A4RUF3-F1
#
_entry.id   AF-A0A2A4RUF3-F1
#
_cell.length_a   1.000
_cell.length_b   1.000
_cell.length_c   1.000
_cell.angle_alpha   90.00
_cell.angle_beta   90.00
_cell.angle_gamma   90.00
#
_symmetry.space_group_name_H-M   'P 1'
#
loop_
_entity.id
_entity.type
_entity.pdbx_description
1 polymer ?
#
loop_
_entity_poly.entity_id
_entity_poly.type
_entity_poly.pdbx_seq_one_letter_code
_entity_poly.pdbx_strand_id
1 'polypeptide(L)' 'MHHLIAVTASDNRKKGARGPEEWKPTNRGYWCDYTIDWVQIKTDWDFSATKAEWGALQEILET' A
#
# COMPACT_ATOMS: atom_id res chain seq x y z
N MET A 1 3.35 -10.41 -12.29
CA MET A 1 3.76 -9.09 -11.79
C MET A 1 2.79 -8.04 -12.32
N HIS A 2 1.82 -7.63 -11.50
CA HIS A 2 0.90 -6.54 -11.80
C HIS A 2 0.95 -5.57 -10.62
N HIS A 3 1.85 -4.59 -10.66
CA HIS A 3 1.99 -3.56 -9.62
C HIS A 3 1.17 -2.29 -9.93
N LEU A 4 0.34 -2.35 -10.98
CA LEU A 4 -0.44 -1.23 -11.49
C LEU A 4 -1.91 -1.60 -11.50
N ILE A 5 -2.70 -0.79 -10.84
CA ILE A 5 -4.16 -0.87 -10.82
C ILE A 5 -4.74 0.44 -11.37
N ALA A 6 -5.83 0.32 -12.12
CA ALA A 6 -6.57 1.49 -12.57
C ALA A 6 -7.37 2.06 -11.39
N VAL A 7 -7.16 3.34 -11.08
CA VAL A 7 -7.86 4.06 -10.01
C VAL A 7 -8.36 5.40 -10.52
N THR A 8 -9.23 6.05 -9.75
CA THR A 8 -9.63 7.42 -10.08
C THR A 8 -8.41 8.36 -10.01
N ALA A 9 -8.40 9.40 -10.84
CA ALA A 9 -7.35 10.43 -10.78
C ALA A 9 -7.29 11.12 -9.40
N SER A 10 -8.41 11.19 -8.68
CA SER A 10 -8.47 11.74 -7.33
C SER A 10 -7.73 10.85 -6.33
N ASP A 11 -7.97 9.54 -6.35
CA ASP A 11 -7.30 8.60 -5.45
C ASP A 11 -5.81 8.52 -5.74
N ASN A 12 -5.39 8.57 -7.02
CA ASN A 12 -3.97 8.62 -7.37
C ASN A 12 -3.28 9.87 -6.79
N ARG A 13 -3.92 11.05 -6.87
CA ARG A 13 -3.39 12.27 -6.25
C ARG A 13 -3.40 12.21 -4.73
N LYS A 14 -4.40 11.56 -4.12
CA LYS A 14 -4.46 11.32 -2.68
C LYS A 14 -3.41 10.32 -2.21
N LYS A 15 -3.02 9.33 -3.02
CA LYS A 15 -1.85 8.50 -2.69
C LYS A 15 -0.57 9.31 -2.85
N GLY A 16 -0.26 9.79 -4.06
CA GLY A 16 1.01 10.46 -4.34
C GLY A 16 2.22 9.60 -3.95
N ALA A 17 3.21 10.21 -3.31
CA ALA A 17 4.39 9.53 -2.79
C ALA A 17 4.21 8.93 -1.37
N ARG A 18 3.00 9.02 -0.80
CA ARG A 18 2.73 8.55 0.57
C ARG A 18 2.79 7.03 0.65
N GLY A 19 3.36 6.54 1.75
CA GLY A 19 3.33 5.15 2.16
C GLY A 19 2.03 4.76 2.90
N PRO A 20 1.87 3.47 3.27
CA PRO A 20 0.72 2.94 4.01
C PRO A 20 0.46 3.61 5.36
N GLU A 21 1.48 4.21 5.97
CA GLU A 21 1.42 4.99 7.20
C GLU A 21 0.72 6.33 7.03
N GLU A 22 0.76 6.92 5.84
CA GLU A 22 0.16 8.22 5.54
C GLU A 22 -1.12 8.10 4.71
N TRP A 23 -1.26 7.06 3.89
CA TRP A 23 -2.43 6.87 3.04
C TRP A 23 -2.78 5.39 2.89
N LYS A 24 -4.08 5.09 2.93
CA LYS A 24 -4.65 3.76 2.74
C LYS A 24 -5.80 3.85 1.72
N PRO A 25 -6.05 2.80 0.91
CA PRO A 25 -7.22 2.76 0.04
C PRO A 25 -8.53 2.93 0.84
N THR A 26 -9.51 3.65 0.29
CA THR A 26 -10.84 3.78 0.92
C THR A 26 -11.65 2.49 0.86
N ASN A 27 -11.40 1.66 -0.16
CA ASN A 27 -12.00 0.34 -0.29
C ASN A 27 -11.31 -0.65 0.64
N ARG A 28 -11.96 -0.96 1.77
CA ARG A 28 -11.47 -1.98 2.73
C ARG A 28 -11.35 -3.38 2.13
N GLY A 29 -12.18 -3.72 1.14
CA GLY A 29 -12.09 -5.02 0.46
C GLY A 29 -10.78 -5.23 -0.30
N TYR A 30 -10.04 -4.15 -0.58
CA TYR A 30 -8.73 -4.18 -1.24
C TYR A 30 -7.55 -4.09 -0.27
N TRP A 31 -7.79 -4.08 1.04
CA TRP A 31 -6.72 -3.88 2.04
C TRP A 31 -5.71 -5.03 2.09
N CYS A 32 -6.18 -6.28 2.04
CA CYS A 32 -5.29 -7.44 1.99
C CYS A 32 -4.42 -7.43 0.73
N ASP A 33 -5.04 -7.22 -0.45
CA ASP A 33 -4.33 -7.15 -1.72
C ASP A 33 -3.33 -5.98 -1.75
N TYR A 34 -3.73 -4.80 -1.25
CA TYR A 34 -2.85 -3.64 -1.14
C TYR A 34 -1.61 -3.93 -0.29
N THR A 35 -1.77 -4.62 0.84
CA THR A 35 -0.65 -5.01 1.70
C THR A 35 0.29 -5.99 1.00
N ILE A 36 -0.27 -6.99 0.29
CA ILE A 36 0.51 -7.95 -0.50
C ILE A 36 1.29 -7.22 -1.62
N ASP A 37 0.61 -6.36 -2.37
CA ASP A 37 1.20 -5.58 -3.46
C ASP A 37 2.35 -4.71 -2.95
N TRP A 38 2.18 -4.05 -1.80
CA TRP A 38 3.22 -3.20 -1.21
C TRP A 38 4.47 -3.98 -0.81
N VAL A 39 4.30 -5.11 -0.12
CA VAL A 39 5.41 -5.99 0.29
C VAL A 39 6.10 -6.54 -0.95
N GLN A 40 5.34 -7.01 -1.93
CA GLN A 40 5.89 -7.61 -3.14
C GLN A 40 6.68 -6.59 -3.98
N ILE A 41 6.18 -5.36 -4.15
CA ILE A 41 6.96 -4.28 -4.80
C ILE A 41 8.28 -4.07 -4.04
N LYS A 42 8.27 -3.93 -2.71
CA LYS A 42 9.52 -3.71 -1.98
C LYS A 42 10.51 -4.86 -2.13
N THR A 43 10.03 -6.10 -2.12
CA THR A 43 10.88 -7.28 -2.35
C THR A 43 11.44 -7.34 -3.77
N ASP A 44 10.62 -7.10 -4.78
CA ASP A 44 11.02 -7.19 -6.19
C ASP A 44 12.11 -6.17 -6.56
N TRP A 45 12.10 -5.00 -5.88
CA TRP A 45 13.05 -3.92 -6.09
C TRP A 45 14.16 -3.84 -5.03
N ASP A 46 14.24 -4.83 -4.13
CA ASP A 46 15.20 -4.89 -3.01
C ASP A 46 15.21 -3.61 -2.13
N PHE A 47 14.02 -3.07 -1.87
CA PHE A 47 13.81 -1.92 -1.00
C PHE A 47 13.42 -2.34 0.41
N SER A 48 13.99 -1.66 1.40
CA SER A 48 13.59 -1.82 2.78
C SER A 48 12.29 -1.08 3.09
N ALA A 49 11.55 -1.61 4.07
CA ALA A 49 10.44 -0.92 4.69
C ALA A 49 10.84 -0.33 6.04
N THR A 50 10.39 0.89 6.29
CA THR A 50 10.52 1.57 7.56
C THR A 50 9.62 0.89 8.61
N LYS A 51 9.92 1.13 9.89
CA LYS A 51 9.07 0.62 10.98
C LYS A 51 7.64 1.18 10.93
N ALA A 52 7.48 2.42 10.48
CA ALA A 52 6.17 3.05 10.35
C ALA A 52 5.33 2.38 9.25
N GLU A 53 5.95 2.11 8.09
CA GLU A 53 5.29 1.35 7.02
C GLU A 53 4.86 -0.03 7.51
N TRP A 54 5.74 -0.76 8.19
CA TRP A 54 5.41 -2.09 8.73
C TRP A 54 4.24 -2.04 9.73
N GLY A 55 4.26 -1.11 10.68
CA GLY A 55 3.17 -0.95 11.65
C GLY A 55 1.84 -0.67 10.96
N ALA A 56 1.84 0.21 9.96
CA ALA A 56 0.64 0.53 9.20
C ALA A 56 0.09 -0.66 8.40
N LEU A 57 0.96 -1.50 7.83
CA LEU A 57 0.53 -2.74 7.16
C LEU A 57 -0.10 -3.73 8.14
N GLN A 58 0.44 -3.85 9.36
CA GLN A 58 -0.15 -4.70 10.40
C GLN A 58 -1.53 -4.19 10.82
N GLU A 59 -1.68 -2.88 11.05
CA GLU A 59 -2.98 -2.28 11.37
C GLU A 59 -4.03 -2.52 10.27
N ILE A 60 -3.62 -2.45 9.00
CA ILE A 60 -4.49 -2.74 7.85
C ILE A 60 -4.98 -4.19 7.88
N LEU A 61 -4.13 -5.14 8.28
CA LEU A 61 -4.46 -6.57 8.33
C LEU A 61 -5.27 -6.98 9.58
N GLU A 62 -5.23 -6.19 10.65
CA GLU A 62 -5.98 -6.43 11.88
C GLU A 62 -7.43 -5.91 11.83
N THR A 63 -7.79 -5.18 10.77
CA THR A 63 -9.12 -4.57 10.58
C THR A 63 -10.07 -5.47 9.81
#